data_AF-A0A6V8NQY9-F1
#
_entry.id   AF-A0A6V8NQY9-F1
#
_cell.length_a   1.000
_cell.length_b   1.000
_cell.length_c   1.000
_cell.angle_alpha   90.00
_cell.angle_beta   90.00
_cell.angle_gamma   90.00
#
_symmetry.space_group_name_H-M   'P 1'
#
loop_
_entity.id
_entity.type
_entity.pdbx_description
1 polymer ?
#
loop_
_entity_poly.entity_id
_entity_poly.type
_entity_poly.pdbx_seq_one_letter_code
_entity_poly.pdbx_strand_id
1 'polypeptide(L)'
;MTSYKMYPNVCEGSKGVLVSTRAERTCQDQFSSAKLPYTGHGGYCQDQEIYEQEICYKGMDKELAQKYEKLKELLTQEDLVVAYSGGVDSTLLLKVAQEVLGDRVVAVTALSPTYPEDELEFAREMVRVLGVKHILIISQELEDPGFVENSPLRCYYCKRELFGKLSQVAQELGIRRVAYGQNLDDLTDYRPGHRAAEEFQVCSPLREAGFNKEEIRKLSRELGLPTWDRPQQACLSSRFPYGLEITEERLEKVEKAESLLCSLGFTQLRVRIHDDYTARIEVPPSEFRRLIESEVRSQIVEGFRKLGFIYISLDLAGFRSGSANEVLMGSGISQGRV
;
A
#
# COMPACT_ATOMS: atom_id res chain seq x y z
N MET A 1 7.31 23.10 -18.65
CA MET A 1 8.04 23.42 -17.41
C MET A 1 7.23 22.84 -16.26
N THR A 2 7.50 21.59 -15.91
CA THR A 2 6.83 20.89 -14.81
C THR A 2 7.57 21.26 -13.52
N SER A 3 6.91 21.97 -12.62
CA SER A 3 7.51 22.43 -11.37
C SER A 3 7.47 21.32 -10.31
N TYR A 4 8.60 20.66 -10.06
CA TYR A 4 8.74 19.74 -8.94
C TYR A 4 8.91 20.53 -7.64
N LYS A 5 8.04 20.32 -6.65
CA LYS A 5 8.25 20.83 -5.29
C LYS A 5 9.17 19.87 -4.55
N MET A 6 10.46 20.23 -4.46
CA MET A 6 11.41 19.62 -3.53
C MET A 6 11.24 20.28 -2.17
N TYR A 7 10.85 19.52 -1.14
CA TYR A 7 10.83 20.02 0.24
C TYR A 7 12.18 19.73 0.90
N PRO A 8 12.86 20.72 1.51
CA PRO A 8 14.11 20.48 2.24
C PRO A 8 13.84 19.79 3.57
N ASN A 9 14.63 18.75 3.88
CA ASN A 9 14.68 18.13 5.20
C ASN A 9 15.25 19.12 6.23
N VAL A 10 14.42 19.59 7.16
CA VAL A 10 14.88 20.37 8.31
C VAL A 10 15.17 19.39 9.45
N CYS A 11 16.45 19.09 9.65
CA CYS A 11 16.93 18.43 10.86
C CYS A 11 17.27 19.50 11.90
N GLU A 12 16.48 19.63 12.97
CA GLU A 12 16.91 20.27 14.21
C GLU A 12 16.08 19.79 15.41
N GLY A 13 16.76 19.36 16.47
CA GLY A 13 16.30 19.56 17.84
C GLY A 13 15.38 18.51 18.48
N SER A 14 15.98 17.59 19.21
CA SER A 14 15.39 16.66 20.18
C SER A 14 14.45 17.28 21.23
N LYS A 15 13.39 16.54 21.61
CA LYS A 15 12.94 16.36 23.01
C LYS A 15 12.00 15.15 23.13
N GLY A 16 12.22 14.39 24.21
CA GLY A 16 11.83 12.99 24.36
C GLY A 16 10.34 12.70 24.55
N VAL A 17 9.97 11.47 24.18
CA VAL A 17 8.71 10.83 24.57
C VAL A 17 8.98 9.96 25.79
N LEU A 18 8.26 10.24 26.87
CA LEU A 18 8.21 9.46 28.10
C LEU A 18 7.51 8.13 27.84
N VAL A 19 8.16 7.01 28.14
CA VAL A 19 7.52 5.69 28.29
C VAL A 19 7.51 5.34 29.77
N SER A 20 6.32 5.06 30.30
CA SER A 20 6.06 4.85 31.72
C SER A 20 6.68 3.56 32.27
N THR A 21 7.21 3.66 33.48
CA THR A 21 7.82 2.61 34.30
C THR A 21 6.79 1.72 35.02
N ARG A 22 6.95 0.39 34.93
CA ARG A 22 6.84 -0.66 35.98
C ARG A 22 6.83 -2.03 35.26
N ALA A 23 7.55 -3.07 35.66
CA ALA A 23 8.02 -3.42 36.99
C ALA A 23 9.36 -4.18 36.93
N GLU A 24 10.22 -3.84 37.88
CA GLU A 24 11.42 -4.56 38.26
C GLU A 24 11.06 -5.91 38.91
N ARG A 25 11.85 -6.95 38.60
CA ARG A 25 12.25 -7.98 39.58
C ARG A 25 13.45 -8.79 39.05
N THR A 26 14.62 -8.36 39.52
CA THR A 26 15.83 -9.10 39.95
C THR A 26 15.95 -10.60 39.65
N CYS A 27 17.11 -10.99 39.09
CA CYS A 27 17.99 -12.00 39.69
C CYS A 27 19.41 -11.89 39.10
N GLN A 28 20.31 -11.30 39.88
CA GLN A 28 21.76 -11.55 39.81
C GLN A 28 22.07 -12.88 40.51
N ASP A 29 23.22 -13.45 40.13
CA ASP A 29 23.97 -14.51 40.80
C ASP A 29 23.51 -15.96 40.60
N GLN A 30 24.13 -16.65 39.64
CA GLN A 30 24.80 -17.93 39.90
C GLN A 30 26.09 -18.09 39.07
N PHE A 31 27.23 -18.12 39.79
CA PHE A 31 28.48 -18.86 39.56
C PHE A 31 29.06 -18.93 38.12
N SER A 32 30.17 -18.25 37.83
CA SER A 32 31.56 -18.60 38.19
C SER A 32 32.13 -19.86 37.53
N SER A 33 33.30 -19.65 36.91
CA SER A 33 34.41 -20.59 36.68
C SER A 33 34.27 -21.68 35.64
N ALA A 34 34.74 -21.37 34.42
CA ALA A 34 35.66 -22.26 33.70
C ALA A 34 36.65 -21.40 32.90
N LYS A 35 37.91 -21.36 33.36
CA LYS A 35 39.04 -20.89 32.56
C LYS A 35 39.40 -21.96 31.53
N LEU A 36 39.77 -21.54 30.33
CA LEU A 36 40.95 -21.92 29.51
C LEU A 36 40.65 -21.73 28.01
N PRO A 37 41.66 -21.55 27.14
CA PRO A 37 42.79 -20.64 27.21
C PRO A 37 42.77 -19.65 26.01
N TYR A 38 43.44 -18.51 26.20
CA TYR A 38 43.80 -17.62 25.11
C TYR A 38 44.89 -18.30 24.27
N THR A 39 44.57 -18.69 23.05
CA THR A 39 45.55 -18.90 21.97
C THR A 39 45.16 -17.97 20.84
N GLY A 40 45.92 -16.89 20.66
CA GLY A 40 45.72 -16.00 19.53
C GLY A 40 46.10 -16.69 18.23
N HIS A 41 45.27 -16.52 17.21
CA HIS A 41 45.65 -16.29 15.81
C HIS A 41 44.42 -15.74 15.08
N GLY A 42 44.66 -14.84 14.13
CA GLY A 42 43.67 -13.93 13.54
C GLY A 42 42.47 -14.60 12.87
N GLY A 43 41.36 -13.89 12.90
CA GLY A 43 40.09 -14.30 12.30
C GLY A 43 38.90 -13.56 12.92
N TYR A 44 38.96 -12.23 13.04
CA TYR A 44 37.81 -11.43 13.45
C TYR A 44 37.46 -10.52 12.29
N CYS A 45 36.49 -10.96 11.46
CA CYS A 45 35.67 -10.08 10.60
C CYS A 45 34.56 -10.84 9.84
N GLN A 46 34.55 -12.18 9.77
CA GLN A 46 33.48 -12.93 9.08
C GLN A 46 32.38 -13.47 10.01
N ASP A 47 32.71 -13.78 11.27
CA ASP A 47 31.76 -14.44 12.16
C ASP A 47 30.67 -13.51 12.74
N GLN A 48 30.88 -12.19 12.74
CA GLN A 48 29.86 -11.23 13.19
C GLN A 48 28.72 -11.05 12.17
N GLU A 49 29.03 -11.02 10.86
CA GLU A 49 28.00 -10.95 9.82
C GLU A 49 27.16 -12.24 9.78
N ILE A 50 27.80 -13.39 9.99
CA ILE A 50 27.11 -14.68 10.08
C ILE A 50 26.20 -14.74 11.32
N TYR A 51 26.65 -14.21 12.46
CA TYR A 51 25.84 -14.16 13.68
C TYR A 51 24.65 -13.18 13.57
N GLU A 52 24.83 -12.02 12.92
CA GLU A 52 23.73 -11.07 12.69
C GLU A 52 22.70 -11.60 11.67
N GLN A 53 23.16 -12.28 10.61
CA GLN A 53 22.27 -13.00 9.69
C GLN A 53 21.51 -14.13 10.41
N GLU A 54 22.19 -14.98 11.18
CA GLU A 54 21.55 -16.08 11.93
C GLU A 54 20.52 -15.62 12.98
N ILE A 55 20.66 -14.42 13.53
CA ILE A 55 19.72 -13.87 14.52
C ILE A 55 18.41 -13.37 13.86
N CYS A 56 18.47 -12.83 12.64
CA CYS A 56 17.27 -12.42 11.89
C CYS A 56 16.45 -13.61 11.33
N TYR A 57 17.08 -14.78 11.14
CA TYR A 57 16.44 -15.98 10.57
C TYR A 57 15.76 -16.89 11.60
N LYS A 58 15.88 -16.62 12.91
CA LYS A 58 15.28 -17.47 13.96
C LYS A 58 13.76 -17.32 14.02
N GLY A 59 13.06 -18.07 13.17
CA GLY A 59 11.60 -18.23 13.19
C GLY A 59 10.90 -18.07 11.84
N MET A 60 11.63 -17.59 10.83
CA MET A 60 11.10 -17.45 9.47
C MET A 60 11.03 -18.82 8.79
N ASP A 61 9.92 -19.09 8.11
CA ASP A 61 9.75 -20.33 7.35
C ASP A 61 10.83 -20.44 6.26
N LYS A 62 11.35 -21.65 6.02
CA LYS A 62 12.49 -21.85 5.11
C LYS A 62 12.16 -21.42 3.68
N GLU A 63 10.92 -21.63 3.23
CA GLU A 63 10.50 -21.19 1.90
C GLU A 63 10.41 -19.67 1.84
N LEU A 64 9.86 -19.03 2.88
CA LEU A 64 9.78 -17.57 2.98
C LEU A 64 11.17 -16.92 2.98
N ALA A 65 12.13 -17.51 3.70
CA ALA A 65 13.53 -17.05 3.73
C ALA A 65 14.19 -17.13 2.34
N GLN A 66 13.93 -18.21 1.59
CA GLN A 66 14.45 -18.34 0.22
C GLN A 66 13.87 -17.29 -0.73
N LYS A 67 12.56 -17.03 -0.64
CA LYS A 67 11.92 -15.95 -1.42
C LYS A 67 12.47 -14.58 -1.03
N TYR A 68 12.76 -14.37 0.25
CA TYR A 68 13.33 -13.12 0.73
C TYR A 68 14.74 -12.87 0.18
N GLU A 69 15.62 -13.87 0.22
CA GLU A 69 16.96 -13.77 -0.38
C GLU A 69 16.89 -13.56 -1.89
N LYS A 70 16.01 -14.29 -2.58
CA LYS A 70 15.76 -14.08 -4.02
C LYS A 70 15.31 -12.65 -4.34
N LEU A 71 14.44 -12.07 -3.50
CA LEU A 71 14.02 -10.68 -3.64
C LEU A 71 15.20 -9.71 -3.48
N LYS A 72 16.07 -9.95 -2.50
CA LYS A 72 17.29 -9.14 -2.32
C LYS A 72 18.18 -9.21 -3.56
N GLU A 73 18.44 -10.41 -4.08
CA GLU A 73 19.24 -10.63 -5.29
C GLU A 73 18.69 -9.82 -6.49
N LEU A 74 17.38 -9.87 -6.73
CA LEU A 74 16.70 -9.11 -7.80
C LEU A 74 16.86 -7.58 -7.66
N LEU A 75 17.12 -7.09 -6.45
CA LEU A 75 17.25 -5.67 -6.10
C LEU A 75 18.71 -5.18 -6.05
N THR A 76 19.72 -6.05 -6.17
CA THR A 76 21.14 -5.66 -6.06
C THR A 76 21.71 -4.84 -7.23
N GLN A 77 21.08 -4.92 -8.40
CA GLN A 77 21.73 -4.63 -9.68
C GLN A 77 21.87 -3.14 -9.98
N GLU A 78 20.82 -2.35 -9.79
CA GLU A 78 20.73 -0.97 -10.30
C GLU A 78 19.88 -0.10 -9.37
N ASP A 79 20.10 1.21 -9.46
CA ASP A 79 19.27 2.22 -8.81
C ASP A 79 17.80 2.02 -9.20
N LEU A 80 16.89 2.33 -8.28
CA LEU A 80 15.50 1.92 -8.39
C LEU A 80 14.52 3.05 -8.04
N VAL A 81 13.58 3.29 -8.95
CA VAL A 81 12.35 4.02 -8.64
C VAL A 81 11.29 3.01 -8.23
N VAL A 82 10.70 3.18 -7.05
CA VAL A 82 9.58 2.36 -6.56
C VAL A 82 8.29 3.16 -6.66
N ALA A 83 7.32 2.65 -7.41
CA ALA A 83 5.94 3.13 -7.42
C ALA A 83 5.31 2.86 -6.04
N TYR A 84 5.30 3.87 -5.19
CA TYR A 84 4.98 3.73 -3.78
C TYR A 84 3.57 4.25 -3.45
N SER A 85 2.76 3.38 -2.85
CA SER A 85 1.33 3.62 -2.61
C SER A 85 0.92 3.50 -1.14
N GLY A 86 1.86 3.42 -0.20
CA GLY A 86 1.55 3.22 1.24
C GLY A 86 1.01 1.83 1.62
N GLY A 87 0.63 0.99 0.65
CA GLY A 87 0.09 -0.34 0.89
C GLY A 87 1.14 -1.35 1.36
N VAL A 88 0.67 -2.52 1.81
CA VAL A 88 1.54 -3.58 2.34
C VAL A 88 2.58 -4.08 1.32
N ASP A 89 2.20 -4.27 0.05
CA ASP A 89 3.12 -4.78 -0.97
C ASP A 89 4.19 -3.75 -1.33
N SER A 90 3.79 -2.51 -1.61
CA SER A 90 4.71 -1.45 -2.00
C SER A 90 5.61 -1.02 -0.83
N THR A 91 5.14 -1.12 0.41
CA THR A 91 5.95 -0.86 1.62
C THR A 91 6.96 -1.96 1.87
N LEU A 92 6.59 -3.24 1.73
CA LEU A 92 7.56 -4.32 1.83
C LEU A 92 8.65 -4.19 0.75
N LEU A 93 8.25 -3.99 -0.51
CA LEU A 93 9.20 -3.79 -1.61
C LEU A 93 10.14 -2.61 -1.33
N LEU A 94 9.61 -1.49 -0.85
CA LEU A 94 10.42 -0.31 -0.53
C LEU A 94 11.38 -0.57 0.63
N LYS A 95 10.94 -1.26 1.69
CA LYS A 95 11.78 -1.63 2.84
C LYS A 95 12.96 -2.49 2.40
N VAL A 96 12.71 -3.54 1.62
CA VAL A 96 13.77 -4.45 1.16
C VAL A 96 14.69 -3.75 0.16
N ALA A 97 14.15 -2.92 -0.73
CA ALA A 97 14.96 -2.12 -1.63
C ALA A 97 15.86 -1.14 -0.86
N GLN A 98 15.37 -0.48 0.18
CA GLN A 98 16.17 0.39 1.04
C GLN A 98 17.28 -0.37 1.77
N GLU A 99 16.99 -1.56 2.28
CA GLU A 99 17.98 -2.44 2.92
C GLU A 99 19.12 -2.83 1.97
N VAL A 100 18.79 -3.13 0.71
CA VAL A 100 19.77 -3.61 -0.29
C VAL A 100 20.51 -2.47 -1.01
N LEU A 101 19.82 -1.37 -1.32
CA LEU A 101 20.32 -0.30 -2.19
C LEU A 101 20.75 0.96 -1.45
N GLY A 102 20.33 1.15 -0.19
CA GLY A 102 20.59 2.38 0.56
C GLY A 102 20.00 3.60 -0.14
N ASP A 103 20.82 4.63 -0.37
CA ASP A 103 20.38 5.89 -1.02
C ASP A 103 20.05 5.76 -2.52
N ARG A 104 20.27 4.58 -3.11
CA ARG A 104 20.02 4.30 -4.54
C ARG A 104 18.57 3.89 -4.83
N VAL A 105 17.68 3.98 -3.85
CA VAL A 105 16.23 3.81 -4.05
C VAL A 105 15.48 5.13 -3.83
N VAL A 106 14.52 5.40 -4.70
CA VAL A 106 13.62 6.55 -4.61
C VAL A 106 12.18 6.05 -4.60
N ALA A 107 11.42 6.42 -3.57
CA ALA A 107 9.97 6.23 -3.53
C ALA A 107 9.29 7.33 -4.33
N VAL A 108 8.36 6.97 -5.20
CA VAL A 108 7.54 7.94 -5.94
C VAL A 108 6.07 7.65 -5.73
N THR A 109 5.33 8.61 -5.21
CA THR A 109 3.88 8.52 -5.00
C THR A 109 3.15 9.48 -5.93
N ALA A 110 2.16 8.96 -6.65
CA ALA A 110 1.28 9.77 -7.48
C ALA A 110 0.13 10.32 -6.65
N LEU A 111 0.01 11.65 -6.63
CA LEU A 111 -1.11 12.40 -6.10
C LEU A 111 -2.22 12.37 -7.14
N SER A 112 -3.36 11.82 -6.74
CA SER A 112 -4.53 11.60 -7.58
C SER A 112 -5.78 11.94 -6.79
N PRO A 113 -6.81 12.53 -7.41
CA PRO A 113 -8.15 12.64 -6.82
C PRO A 113 -8.78 11.29 -6.43
N THR A 114 -8.19 10.18 -6.88
CA THR A 114 -8.67 8.83 -6.60
C THR A 114 -7.91 8.13 -5.47
N TYR A 115 -6.87 8.78 -4.94
CA TYR A 115 -6.01 8.29 -3.86
C TYR A 115 -6.35 9.06 -2.57
N PRO A 116 -6.92 8.39 -1.54
CA PRO A 116 -7.39 9.07 -0.33
C PRO A 116 -6.26 9.81 0.42
N GLU A 117 -6.57 10.98 0.99
CA GLU A 117 -5.58 11.80 1.71
C GLU A 117 -4.95 11.05 2.91
N ASP A 118 -5.73 10.28 3.65
CA ASP A 118 -5.24 9.48 4.80
C ASP A 118 -4.20 8.43 4.38
N GLU A 119 -4.27 7.92 3.14
CA GLU A 119 -3.27 7.01 2.58
C GLU A 119 -1.99 7.77 2.18
N LEU A 120 -2.08 9.04 1.80
CA LEU A 120 -0.94 9.88 1.47
C LEU A 120 -0.14 10.25 2.71
N GLU A 121 -0.81 10.66 3.78
CA GLU A 121 -0.15 11.00 5.05
C GLU A 121 0.59 9.80 5.62
N PHE A 122 -0.03 8.60 5.56
CA PHE A 122 0.67 7.39 5.96
C PHE A 122 1.88 7.08 5.08
N ALA A 123 1.74 7.21 3.75
CA ALA A 123 2.86 6.98 2.84
C ALA A 123 4.04 7.91 3.15
N ARG A 124 3.78 9.20 3.41
CA ARG A 124 4.80 10.19 3.83
C ARG A 124 5.49 9.81 5.13
N GLU A 125 4.73 9.35 6.13
CA GLU A 125 5.31 8.93 7.40
C GLU A 125 6.18 7.67 7.23
N MET A 126 5.73 6.69 6.45
CA MET A 126 6.48 5.47 6.23
C MET A 126 7.81 5.69 5.49
N VAL A 127 7.85 6.51 4.44
CA VAL A 127 9.13 6.83 3.76
C VAL A 127 10.11 7.55 4.69
N ARG A 128 9.59 8.40 5.60
CA ARG A 128 10.39 9.09 6.61
C ARG A 128 10.98 8.10 7.61
N VAL A 129 10.19 7.16 8.11
CA VAL A 129 10.64 6.09 9.01
C VAL A 129 11.68 5.19 8.33
N LEU A 130 11.51 4.90 7.05
CA LEU A 130 12.44 4.08 6.27
C LEU A 130 13.71 4.84 5.83
N GLY A 131 13.74 6.16 5.96
CA GLY A 131 14.87 6.98 5.51
C GLY A 131 15.04 7.00 3.98
N VAL A 132 13.95 6.89 3.22
CA VAL A 132 13.98 6.85 1.74
C VAL A 132 13.62 8.20 1.14
N LYS A 133 14.36 8.61 0.09
CA LYS A 133 13.99 9.78 -0.70
C LYS A 133 12.60 9.61 -1.31
N HIS A 134 11.72 10.58 -1.09
CA HIS A 134 10.34 10.56 -1.58
C HIS A 134 10.07 11.69 -2.56
N ILE A 135 9.49 11.34 -3.71
CA ILE A 135 9.04 12.30 -4.72
C ILE A 135 7.53 12.17 -4.87
N LEU A 136 6.84 13.30 -4.86
CA LEU A 136 5.43 13.39 -5.17
C LEU A 136 5.25 13.89 -6.60
N ILE A 137 4.49 13.15 -7.40
CA ILE A 137 4.09 13.55 -8.75
C ILE A 137 2.58 13.73 -8.78
N ILE A 138 2.08 14.61 -9.64
CA ILE A 138 0.63 14.79 -9.83
C ILE A 138 0.21 13.91 -11.02
N SER A 139 -0.71 12.97 -10.82
CA SER A 139 -1.32 12.22 -11.92
C SER A 139 -2.50 13.00 -12.52
N GLN A 140 -2.78 12.75 -13.80
CA GLN A 140 -3.80 13.46 -14.58
C GLN A 140 -4.74 12.45 -15.23
N GLU A 141 -5.05 11.35 -14.54
CA GLU A 141 -5.92 10.30 -15.09
C GLU A 141 -7.33 10.79 -15.41
N LEU A 142 -7.82 11.86 -14.75
CA LEU A 142 -9.10 12.50 -15.09
C LEU A 142 -9.07 13.25 -16.42
N GLU A 143 -7.90 13.44 -17.03
CA GLU A 143 -7.77 14.00 -18.38
C GLU A 143 -7.81 12.90 -19.47
N ASP A 144 -7.72 11.61 -19.09
CA ASP A 144 -7.81 10.48 -20.02
C ASP A 144 -9.27 10.01 -20.15
N PRO A 145 -9.90 10.16 -21.33
CA PRO A 145 -11.26 9.68 -21.54
C PRO A 145 -11.46 8.19 -21.22
N GLY A 146 -10.43 7.36 -21.42
CA GLY A 146 -10.47 5.93 -21.11
C GLY A 146 -10.52 5.62 -19.61
N PHE A 147 -10.05 6.54 -18.77
CA PHE A 147 -10.25 6.44 -17.33
C PHE A 147 -11.62 6.98 -16.91
N VAL A 148 -11.98 8.16 -17.43
CA VAL A 148 -13.21 8.90 -17.08
C VAL A 148 -14.47 8.10 -17.44
N GLU A 149 -14.50 7.41 -18.59
CA GLU A 149 -15.63 6.56 -18.98
C GLU A 149 -15.90 5.39 -18.02
N ASN A 150 -14.93 5.07 -17.16
CA ASN A 150 -15.03 4.01 -16.17
C ASN A 150 -15.39 2.64 -16.78
N SER A 151 -14.79 2.30 -17.91
CA SER A 151 -14.95 0.97 -18.51
C SER A 151 -14.16 -0.09 -17.72
N PRO A 152 -14.33 -1.39 -18.02
CA PRO A 152 -13.48 -2.43 -17.43
C PRO A 152 -11.97 -2.18 -17.62
N LEU A 153 -11.58 -1.40 -18.63
CA LEU A 153 -10.19 -1.02 -18.91
C LEU A 153 -9.70 0.18 -18.10
N ARG A 154 -10.51 0.83 -17.26
CA ARG A 154 -10.11 2.00 -16.44
C ARG A 154 -8.75 1.81 -15.74
N CYS A 155 -8.54 0.65 -15.13
CA CYS A 155 -7.28 0.35 -14.41
C CYS A 155 -6.06 0.31 -15.34
N TYR A 156 -6.23 -0.04 -16.62
CA TYR A 156 -5.17 0.04 -17.62
C TYR A 156 -4.78 1.50 -17.88
N TYR A 157 -5.76 2.37 -18.18
CA TYR A 157 -5.51 3.79 -18.44
C TYR A 157 -4.86 4.49 -17.24
N CYS A 158 -5.36 4.23 -16.02
CA CYS A 158 -4.75 4.74 -14.79
C CYS A 158 -3.28 4.30 -14.64
N LYS A 159 -2.98 3.01 -14.85
CA LYS A 159 -1.61 2.50 -14.74
C LYS A 159 -0.69 2.99 -15.85
N ARG A 160 -1.22 3.17 -17.07
CA ARG A 160 -0.49 3.72 -18.21
C ARG A 160 0.01 5.14 -17.90
N GLU A 161 -0.87 5.98 -17.38
CA GLU A 161 -0.54 7.34 -16.92
C GLU A 161 0.50 7.33 -15.79
N LEU A 162 0.27 6.50 -14.75
CA LEU A 162 1.19 6.35 -13.62
C LEU A 162 2.59 5.93 -14.08
N PHE A 163 2.69 4.88 -14.89
CA PHE A 163 3.98 4.36 -15.34
C PHE A 163 4.66 5.30 -16.31
N GLY A 164 3.91 6.01 -17.16
CA GLY A 164 4.46 7.08 -18.00
C GLY A 164 5.14 8.19 -17.18
N LYS A 165 4.49 8.68 -16.13
CA LYS A 165 5.09 9.68 -15.24
C LYS A 165 6.28 9.15 -14.44
N LEU A 166 6.21 7.90 -13.97
CA LEU A 166 7.33 7.27 -13.28
C LEU A 166 8.55 7.09 -14.20
N SER A 167 8.34 6.73 -15.46
CA SER A 167 9.42 6.63 -16.46
C SER A 167 10.07 8.00 -16.71
N GLN A 168 9.29 9.09 -16.74
CA GLN A 168 9.83 10.45 -16.84
C GLN A 168 10.70 10.80 -15.61
N VAL A 169 10.21 10.54 -14.40
CA VAL A 169 10.99 10.76 -13.17
C VAL A 169 12.27 9.93 -13.17
N ALA A 170 12.19 8.66 -13.57
CA ALA A 170 13.35 7.77 -13.66
C ALA A 170 14.38 8.32 -14.65
N GLN A 171 13.94 8.79 -15.82
CA GLN A 171 14.81 9.42 -16.82
C GLN A 171 15.50 10.68 -16.29
N GLU A 172 14.76 11.58 -15.62
CA GLU A 172 15.30 12.81 -15.04
C GLU A 172 16.35 12.55 -13.95
N LEU A 173 16.18 11.45 -13.20
CA LEU A 173 17.12 11.03 -12.15
C LEU A 173 18.28 10.17 -12.69
N GLY A 174 18.28 9.80 -13.97
CA GLY A 174 19.25 8.88 -14.54
C GLY A 174 19.11 7.43 -14.05
N ILE A 175 17.93 7.07 -13.52
CA ILE A 175 17.61 5.74 -12.98
C ILE A 175 16.95 4.90 -14.09
N ARG A 176 17.44 3.68 -14.33
CA ARG A 176 16.95 2.82 -15.43
C ARG A 176 15.75 1.95 -15.06
N ARG A 177 15.57 1.60 -13.78
CA ARG A 177 14.52 0.67 -13.35
C ARG A 177 13.40 1.36 -12.58
N VAL A 178 12.18 0.99 -12.94
CA VAL A 178 10.96 1.28 -12.17
C VAL A 178 10.39 -0.06 -11.69
N ALA A 179 10.01 -0.14 -10.42
CA ALA A 179 9.35 -1.31 -9.82
C ALA A 179 8.01 -0.95 -9.17
N TYR A 180 7.11 -1.93 -9.07
CA TYR A 180 5.88 -1.82 -8.29
C TYR A 180 5.53 -3.13 -7.57
N GLY A 181 4.65 -3.03 -6.58
CA GLY A 181 4.31 -4.11 -5.65
C GLY A 181 3.33 -5.17 -6.20
N GLN A 182 3.46 -5.64 -7.44
CA GLN A 182 2.68 -6.78 -7.92
C GLN A 182 3.17 -8.09 -7.27
N ASN A 183 2.24 -8.95 -6.86
CA ASN A 183 2.49 -10.26 -6.26
C ASN A 183 1.84 -11.40 -7.09
N LEU A 184 1.99 -12.66 -6.67
CA LEU A 184 1.48 -13.83 -7.40
C LEU A 184 -0.05 -13.91 -7.45
N ASP A 185 -0.76 -13.52 -6.40
CA ASP A 185 -2.22 -13.63 -6.34
C ASP A 185 -2.90 -12.73 -7.39
N ASP A 186 -2.23 -11.63 -7.77
CA ASP A 186 -2.71 -10.70 -8.77
C ASP A 186 -2.83 -11.33 -10.18
N LEU A 187 -2.20 -12.48 -10.44
CA LEU A 187 -2.25 -13.18 -11.74
C LEU A 187 -3.61 -13.82 -12.04
N THR A 188 -4.42 -14.08 -11.02
CA THR A 188 -5.72 -14.75 -11.16
C THR A 188 -6.89 -13.77 -11.24
N ASP A 189 -6.63 -12.47 -11.07
CA ASP A 189 -7.63 -11.41 -11.03
C ASP A 189 -7.68 -10.65 -12.37
N TYR A 190 -8.84 -10.11 -12.74
CA TYR A 190 -8.99 -9.29 -13.95
C TYR A 190 -8.31 -7.93 -13.72
N ARG A 191 -7.04 -7.83 -14.10
CA ARG A 191 -6.19 -6.67 -13.85
C ARG A 191 -5.56 -6.14 -15.13
N PRO A 192 -6.32 -5.37 -15.93
CA PRO A 192 -5.81 -4.81 -17.19
C PRO A 192 -4.64 -3.83 -16.98
N GLY A 193 -4.46 -3.33 -15.75
CA GLY A 193 -3.30 -2.54 -15.34
C GLY A 193 -1.94 -3.23 -15.50
N HIS A 194 -1.87 -4.57 -15.53
CA HIS A 194 -0.61 -5.29 -15.75
C HIS A 194 -0.07 -5.13 -17.17
N ARG A 195 -0.96 -4.99 -18.15
CA ARG A 195 -0.57 -4.71 -19.54
C ARG A 195 0.25 -3.42 -19.64
N ALA A 196 -0.16 -2.39 -18.89
CA ALA A 196 0.60 -1.14 -18.85
C ALA A 196 1.98 -1.33 -18.19
N ALA A 197 2.12 -2.20 -17.17
CA ALA A 197 3.42 -2.47 -16.58
C ALA A 197 4.38 -3.10 -17.60
N GLU A 198 3.89 -4.01 -18.44
CA GLU A 198 4.67 -4.65 -19.50
C GLU A 198 5.08 -3.66 -20.60
N GLU A 199 4.15 -2.81 -21.05
CA GLU A 199 4.39 -1.76 -22.06
C GLU A 199 5.50 -0.78 -21.63
N PHE A 200 5.54 -0.42 -20.34
CA PHE A 200 6.54 0.47 -19.75
C PHE A 200 7.76 -0.24 -19.16
N GLN A 201 7.86 -1.56 -19.32
CA GLN A 201 8.95 -2.38 -18.79
C GLN A 201 9.17 -2.22 -17.27
N VAL A 202 8.08 -2.04 -16.52
CA VAL A 202 8.10 -1.91 -15.06
C VAL A 202 8.26 -3.29 -14.44
N CYS A 203 9.31 -3.46 -13.62
CA CYS A 203 9.60 -4.74 -12.99
C CYS A 203 8.69 -5.02 -11.78
N SER A 204 8.52 -6.31 -11.45
CA SER A 204 7.65 -6.77 -10.36
C SER A 204 8.43 -7.69 -9.42
N PRO A 205 9.37 -7.17 -8.62
CA PRO A 205 10.32 -8.00 -7.88
C PRO A 205 9.65 -8.98 -6.91
N LEU A 206 8.54 -8.59 -6.26
CA LEU A 206 7.78 -9.47 -5.37
C LEU A 206 7.19 -10.67 -6.12
N ARG A 207 6.55 -10.44 -7.27
CA ARG A 207 6.05 -11.50 -8.17
C ARG A 207 7.19 -12.39 -8.67
N GLU A 208 8.29 -11.79 -9.13
CA GLU A 208 9.46 -12.50 -9.65
C GLU A 208 10.13 -13.38 -8.58
N ALA A 209 10.14 -12.92 -7.33
CA ALA A 209 10.59 -13.70 -6.17
C ALA A 209 9.57 -14.77 -5.72
N GLY A 210 8.34 -14.74 -6.24
CA GLY A 210 7.32 -15.76 -5.98
C GLY A 210 6.50 -15.52 -4.69
N PHE A 211 6.38 -14.27 -4.26
CA PHE A 211 5.58 -13.92 -3.09
C PHE A 211 4.08 -13.92 -3.39
N ASN A 212 3.31 -14.60 -2.54
CA ASN A 212 1.88 -14.38 -2.40
C ASN A 212 1.58 -13.35 -1.31
N LYS A 213 0.31 -12.97 -1.14
CA LYS A 213 -0.15 -11.92 -0.23
C LYS A 213 0.03 -12.30 1.23
N GLU A 214 -0.19 -13.57 1.58
CA GLU A 214 -0.04 -14.06 2.95
C GLU A 214 1.42 -13.98 3.38
N GLU A 215 2.33 -14.40 2.50
CA GLU A 215 3.78 -14.32 2.69
C GLU A 215 4.26 -12.88 2.81
N ILE A 216 3.72 -11.96 1.99
CA ILE A 216 4.03 -10.53 2.10
C ILE A 216 3.64 -10.00 3.48
N ARG A 217 2.45 -10.35 3.99
CA ARG A 217 2.02 -9.92 5.34
C ARG A 217 2.90 -10.54 6.42
N LYS A 218 3.22 -11.83 6.30
CA LYS A 218 4.09 -12.54 7.25
C LYS A 218 5.49 -11.91 7.31
N LEU A 219 6.13 -11.72 6.16
CA LEU A 219 7.45 -11.09 6.08
C LEU A 219 7.39 -9.63 6.56
N SER A 220 6.34 -8.87 6.19
CA SER A 220 6.16 -7.50 6.68
C SER A 220 6.10 -7.47 8.22
N ARG A 221 5.43 -8.44 8.84
CA ARG A 221 5.35 -8.54 10.30
C ARG A 221 6.69 -8.90 10.92
N GLU A 222 7.42 -9.84 10.33
CA GLU A 222 8.77 -10.24 10.78
C GLU A 222 9.77 -9.08 10.68
N LEU A 223 9.65 -8.23 9.65
CA LEU A 223 10.44 -7.01 9.48
C LEU A 223 9.91 -5.80 10.29
N GLY A 224 8.89 -6.00 11.13
CA GLY A 224 8.34 -4.95 12.00
C GLY A 224 7.57 -3.84 11.28
N LEU A 225 7.12 -4.06 10.03
CA LEU A 225 6.38 -3.07 9.26
C LEU A 225 4.92 -2.99 9.72
N PRO A 226 4.39 -1.81 10.14
CA PRO A 226 3.02 -1.68 10.65
C PRO A 226 1.95 -1.95 9.59
N THR A 227 2.31 -1.98 8.31
CA THR A 227 1.42 -2.31 7.19
C THR A 227 0.96 -3.77 7.16
N TRP A 228 1.59 -4.66 7.93
CA TRP A 228 1.34 -6.11 7.88
C TRP A 228 -0.13 -6.50 8.13
N ASP A 229 -0.85 -5.73 8.95
CA ASP A 229 -2.27 -5.94 9.28
C ASP A 229 -3.19 -4.87 8.66
N ARG A 230 -2.63 -3.93 7.90
CA ARG A 230 -3.45 -2.88 7.30
C ARG A 230 -4.38 -3.47 6.23
N PRO A 231 -5.67 -3.12 6.22
CA PRO A 231 -6.57 -3.49 5.13
C PRO A 231 -6.09 -2.93 3.80
N GLN A 232 -6.26 -3.67 2.72
CA GLN A 232 -6.01 -3.13 1.38
C GLN A 232 -7.12 -2.15 1.02
N GLN A 233 -6.77 -0.87 0.87
CA GLN A 233 -7.70 0.10 0.33
C GLN A 233 -7.67 0.07 -1.19
N ALA A 234 -8.85 -0.09 -1.78
CA ALA A 234 -9.04 0.08 -3.21
C ALA A 234 -9.17 1.57 -3.54
N CYS A 235 -8.70 1.97 -4.71
CA CYS A 235 -8.92 3.30 -5.31
C CYS A 235 -10.39 3.73 -5.21
N LEU A 236 -10.65 5.02 -5.00
CA LEU A 236 -12.01 5.58 -4.89
C LEU A 236 -12.85 5.27 -6.14
N SER A 237 -12.23 5.16 -7.31
CA SER A 237 -12.91 4.76 -8.56
C SER A 237 -13.63 3.41 -8.48
N SER A 238 -13.24 2.52 -7.56
CA SER A 238 -13.94 1.25 -7.35
C SER A 238 -15.35 1.44 -6.78
N ARG A 239 -15.70 2.61 -6.25
CA ARG A 239 -17.03 2.89 -5.67
C ARG A 239 -18.10 3.16 -6.71
N PHE A 240 -17.71 3.27 -7.98
CA PHE A 240 -18.60 3.52 -9.11
C PHE A 240 -18.84 2.22 -9.89
N PRO A 241 -20.08 1.90 -10.28
CA PRO A 241 -20.34 0.84 -11.24
C PRO A 241 -19.68 1.17 -12.59
N TYR A 242 -19.27 0.14 -13.32
CA TYR A 242 -18.71 0.33 -14.66
C TYR A 242 -19.66 1.10 -15.58
N GLY A 243 -19.09 1.99 -16.38
CA GLY A 243 -19.82 2.89 -17.28
C GLY A 243 -20.38 4.15 -16.61
N LEU A 244 -20.37 4.25 -15.27
CA LEU A 244 -20.65 5.51 -14.60
C LEU A 244 -19.40 6.38 -14.62
N GLU A 245 -19.51 7.52 -15.30
CA GLU A 245 -18.41 8.47 -15.48
C GLU A 245 -17.79 8.91 -14.15
N ILE A 246 -16.46 8.90 -14.09
CA ILE A 246 -15.68 9.35 -12.93
C ILE A 246 -15.34 10.82 -13.10
N THR A 247 -15.82 11.63 -12.17
CA THR A 247 -15.53 13.07 -12.09
C THR A 247 -14.92 13.41 -10.73
N GLU A 248 -14.19 14.52 -10.66
CA GLU A 248 -13.61 15.01 -9.40
C GLU A 248 -14.69 15.25 -8.33
N GLU A 249 -15.80 15.89 -8.71
CA GLU A 249 -16.95 16.12 -7.82
C GLU A 249 -17.49 14.81 -7.22
N ARG A 250 -17.63 13.77 -8.05
CA ARG A 250 -18.11 12.46 -7.60
C ARG A 250 -17.11 11.78 -6.67
N LEU A 251 -15.81 11.87 -6.97
CA LEU A 251 -14.75 11.32 -6.12
C LEU A 251 -14.73 12.01 -4.75
N GLU A 252 -14.76 13.34 -4.72
CA GLU A 252 -14.85 14.10 -3.48
C GLU A 252 -16.10 13.73 -2.66
N LYS A 253 -17.23 13.53 -3.34
CA LYS A 253 -18.48 13.14 -2.69
C LYS A 253 -18.37 11.76 -2.04
N VAL A 254 -17.72 10.79 -2.68
CA VAL A 254 -17.39 9.48 -2.09
C VAL A 254 -16.46 9.65 -0.90
N GLU A 255 -15.34 10.35 -1.07
CA GLU A 255 -14.33 10.51 -0.04
C GLU A 255 -14.93 11.14 1.22
N LYS A 256 -15.66 12.25 1.09
CA LYS A 256 -16.35 12.91 2.21
C LYS A 256 -17.35 11.98 2.91
N ALA A 257 -18.05 11.13 2.16
CA ALA A 257 -18.99 10.16 2.73
C ALA A 257 -18.27 9.04 3.49
N GLU A 258 -17.15 8.52 2.96
CA GLU A 258 -16.31 7.53 3.64
C GLU A 258 -15.65 8.13 4.89
N SER A 259 -15.09 9.34 4.80
CA SER A 259 -14.50 10.07 5.94
C SER A 259 -15.51 10.32 7.05
N LEU A 260 -16.77 10.64 6.73
CA LEU A 260 -17.82 10.76 7.74
C LEU A 260 -18.00 9.44 8.49
N LEU A 261 -18.14 8.30 7.79
CA LEU A 261 -18.27 7.01 8.45
C LEU A 261 -17.01 6.64 9.26
N CYS A 262 -15.82 6.96 8.76
CA CYS A 262 -14.58 6.81 9.51
C CYS A 262 -14.59 7.62 10.82
N SER A 263 -15.08 8.87 10.78
CA SER A 263 -15.20 9.72 11.98
C SER A 263 -16.20 9.17 13.01
N LEU A 264 -17.19 8.39 12.55
CA LEU A 264 -18.12 7.66 13.41
C LEU A 264 -17.51 6.36 13.96
N GLY A 265 -16.28 6.04 13.56
CA GLY A 265 -15.44 4.93 14.02
C GLY A 265 -15.62 3.62 13.26
N PHE A 266 -16.12 3.65 12.02
CA PHE A 266 -16.06 2.49 11.13
C PHE A 266 -14.67 2.44 10.47
N THR A 267 -14.01 1.28 10.50
CA THR A 267 -12.63 1.14 9.98
C THR A 267 -12.56 0.37 8.67
N GLN A 268 -13.51 -0.53 8.43
CA GLN A 268 -13.66 -1.25 7.18
C GLN A 268 -15.02 -0.87 6.58
N LEU A 269 -14.98 -0.10 5.49
CA LEU A 269 -16.20 0.39 4.86
C LEU A 269 -15.99 0.70 3.38
N ARG A 270 -17.09 0.78 2.63
CA ARG A 270 -17.16 1.46 1.32
C ARG A 270 -18.48 2.20 1.18
N VAL A 271 -18.46 3.33 0.49
CA VAL A 271 -19.68 4.02 0.04
C VAL A 271 -19.74 3.91 -1.48
N ARG A 272 -20.57 3.01 -2.00
CA ARG A 272 -20.82 2.89 -3.44
C ARG A 272 -21.81 3.94 -3.89
N ILE A 273 -21.54 4.54 -5.04
CA ILE A 273 -22.47 5.43 -5.72
C ILE A 273 -23.10 4.66 -6.88
N HIS A 274 -24.41 4.68 -7.00
CA HIS A 274 -25.13 4.09 -8.15
C HIS A 274 -25.51 5.15 -9.18
N ASP A 275 -25.81 6.34 -8.70
CA ASP A 275 -26.17 7.55 -9.45
C ASP A 275 -25.88 8.77 -8.55
N ASP A 276 -26.13 9.99 -9.04
CA ASP A 276 -25.79 11.22 -8.29
C ASP A 276 -26.54 11.38 -6.95
N TYR A 277 -27.58 10.58 -6.68
CA TYR A 277 -28.46 10.70 -5.52
C TYR A 277 -28.45 9.47 -4.61
N THR A 278 -27.90 8.34 -5.06
CA THR A 278 -27.99 7.05 -4.35
C THR A 278 -26.64 6.57 -3.83
N ALA A 279 -26.52 6.48 -2.50
CA ALA A 279 -25.40 5.88 -1.80
C ALA A 279 -25.77 4.50 -1.24
N ARG A 280 -24.87 3.53 -1.40
CA ARG A 280 -24.95 2.21 -0.77
C ARG A 280 -23.73 1.98 0.10
N ILE A 281 -23.96 1.85 1.40
CA ILE A 281 -22.92 1.63 2.41
C ILE A 281 -22.65 0.13 2.52
N GLU A 282 -21.37 -0.24 2.46
CA GLU A 282 -20.86 -1.58 2.69
C GLU A 282 -19.98 -1.55 3.95
N VAL A 283 -20.41 -2.20 5.04
CA VAL A 283 -19.61 -2.42 6.27
C VAL A 283 -19.63 -3.91 6.62
N PRO A 284 -18.71 -4.42 7.45
CA PRO A 284 -18.80 -5.79 7.96
C PRO A 284 -20.15 -6.06 8.62
N PRO A 285 -20.74 -7.26 8.47
CA PRO A 285 -22.01 -7.61 9.12
C PRO A 285 -22.01 -7.41 10.65
N SER A 286 -20.84 -7.55 11.30
CA SER A 286 -20.65 -7.27 12.73
C SER A 286 -20.95 -5.81 13.11
N GLU A 287 -20.80 -4.87 12.18
CA GLU A 287 -21.01 -3.43 12.37
C GLU A 287 -22.46 -2.99 12.04
N PHE A 288 -23.30 -3.88 11.51
CA PHE A 288 -24.67 -3.52 11.07
C PHE A 288 -25.51 -2.91 12.19
N ARG A 289 -25.43 -3.50 13.39
CA ARG A 289 -26.19 -3.03 14.55
C ARG A 289 -25.86 -1.57 14.87
N ARG A 290 -24.56 -1.26 14.95
CA ARG A 290 -24.06 0.09 15.23
C ARG A 290 -24.47 1.09 14.16
N LEU A 291 -24.45 0.68 12.88
CA LEU A 291 -24.84 1.56 11.77
C LEU A 291 -26.31 1.99 11.82
N ILE A 292 -27.21 1.12 12.30
CA ILE A 292 -28.64 1.40 12.37
C ILE A 292 -29.11 1.95 13.72
N GLU A 293 -28.20 2.08 14.70
CA GLU A 293 -28.49 2.74 15.98
C GLU A 293 -28.93 4.18 15.75
N SER A 294 -29.94 4.63 16.52
CA SER A 294 -30.67 5.88 16.23
C SER A 294 -29.76 7.11 16.07
N GLU A 295 -28.75 7.25 16.92
CA GLU A 295 -27.82 8.38 16.91
C GLU A 295 -26.92 8.34 15.67
N VAL A 296 -26.19 7.23 15.47
CA VAL A 296 -25.28 7.01 14.33
C VAL A 296 -26.04 7.15 13.01
N ARG A 297 -27.20 6.50 12.89
CA ARG A 297 -28.06 6.58 11.70
C ARG A 297 -28.47 8.02 11.39
N SER A 298 -28.81 8.81 12.40
CA SER A 298 -29.24 10.20 12.20
C SER A 298 -28.09 11.07 11.69
N GLN A 299 -26.89 10.90 12.25
CA GLN A 299 -25.69 11.59 11.79
C GLN A 299 -25.30 11.20 10.36
N ILE A 300 -25.39 9.91 10.02
CA ILE A 300 -25.18 9.43 8.64
C ILE A 300 -26.19 10.08 7.69
N VAL A 301 -27.48 10.03 8.01
CA VAL A 301 -28.53 10.58 7.14
C VAL A 301 -28.36 12.09 6.92
N GLU A 302 -28.07 12.84 7.98
CA GLU A 302 -27.85 14.28 7.87
C GLU A 302 -26.61 14.62 7.05
N GLY A 303 -25.48 13.94 7.33
CA GLY A 303 -24.23 14.16 6.63
C GLY A 303 -24.32 13.80 5.14
N PHE A 304 -24.90 12.64 4.80
CA PHE A 304 -25.06 12.20 3.42
C PHE A 304 -26.02 13.12 2.64
N ARG A 305 -27.08 13.64 3.27
CA ARG A 305 -27.97 14.62 2.65
C ARG A 305 -27.26 15.94 2.35
N LYS A 306 -26.37 16.40 3.23
CA LYS A 306 -25.51 17.59 2.98
C LYS A 306 -24.58 17.38 1.79
N LEU A 307 -24.16 16.14 1.53
CA LEU A 307 -23.39 15.76 0.35
C LEU A 307 -24.26 15.59 -0.91
N GLY A 308 -25.58 15.72 -0.81
CA GLY A 308 -26.51 15.62 -1.93
C GLY A 308 -27.00 14.20 -2.23
N PHE A 309 -26.89 13.25 -1.29
CA PHE A 309 -27.56 11.96 -1.42
C PHE A 309 -29.01 12.04 -0.93
N ILE A 310 -29.94 11.48 -1.71
CA ILE A 310 -31.36 11.36 -1.37
C ILE A 310 -31.63 9.97 -0.78
N TYR A 311 -31.08 8.94 -1.41
CA TYR A 311 -31.28 7.55 -1.01
C TYR A 311 -30.00 7.01 -0.41
N ILE A 312 -30.11 6.54 0.84
CA ILE A 312 -28.99 6.00 1.61
C ILE A 312 -29.39 4.59 2.01
N SER A 313 -28.63 3.60 1.55
CA SER A 313 -28.91 2.18 1.73
C SER A 313 -27.74 1.45 2.38
N LEU A 314 -28.04 0.32 3.03
CA LEU A 314 -27.04 -0.63 3.53
C LEU A 314 -27.07 -1.86 2.63
N ASP A 315 -25.90 -2.28 2.13
CA ASP A 315 -25.77 -3.57 1.46
C ASP A 315 -25.93 -4.70 2.48
N LEU A 316 -26.98 -5.50 2.34
CA LEU A 316 -27.30 -6.58 3.29
C LEU A 316 -26.25 -7.70 3.30
N ALA A 317 -25.47 -7.86 2.23
CA ALA A 317 -24.37 -8.80 2.18
C ALA A 317 -23.07 -8.20 2.75
N GLY A 318 -23.08 -6.92 3.12
CA GLY A 318 -21.98 -6.23 3.79
C GLY A 318 -20.74 -6.04 2.92
N PHE A 319 -19.64 -5.64 3.57
CA PHE A 319 -18.35 -5.46 2.93
C PHE A 319 -17.78 -6.80 2.43
N ARG A 320 -17.39 -6.83 1.14
CA ARG A 320 -16.67 -7.95 0.52
C ARG A 320 -15.54 -7.43 -0.35
N SER A 321 -14.38 -8.09 -0.32
CA SER A 321 -13.30 -7.78 -1.25
C SER A 321 -13.70 -8.20 -2.68
N GLY A 322 -13.34 -7.40 -3.69
CA GLY A 322 -13.64 -7.72 -5.09
C GLY A 322 -15.11 -7.59 -5.53
N SER A 323 -16.04 -7.18 -4.67
CA SER A 323 -17.48 -7.14 -4.99
C SER A 323 -17.86 -6.26 -6.19
N ALA A 324 -17.02 -5.28 -6.56
CA ALA A 324 -17.23 -4.47 -7.76
C ALA A 324 -17.15 -5.29 -9.07
N ASN A 325 -16.41 -6.40 -9.07
CA ASN A 325 -16.21 -7.25 -10.26
C ASN A 325 -17.31 -8.30 -10.42
N GLU A 326 -18.20 -8.49 -9.43
CA GLU A 326 -19.31 -9.44 -9.51
C GLU A 326 -20.20 -9.19 -10.74
N VAL A 327 -20.37 -7.91 -11.11
CA VAL A 327 -21.16 -7.50 -12.28
C VAL A 327 -20.52 -7.98 -13.59
N LEU A 328 -19.19 -8.07 -13.69
CA LEU A 328 -18.48 -8.58 -14.86
C LEU A 328 -18.67 -10.09 -15.03
N MET A 329 -18.74 -10.82 -13.92
CA MET A 329 -18.99 -12.27 -13.92
C MET A 329 -20.43 -12.59 -14.29
N GLY A 330 -21.40 -11.80 -13.81
CA GLY A 330 -22.82 -11.98 -14.12
C GLY A 330 -23.25 -11.56 -15.53
N SER A 331 -22.49 -10.68 -16.20
CA SER A 331 -22.79 -10.20 -17.56
C SER A 331 -22.11 -11.00 -18.68
N GLY A 332 -21.42 -12.10 -18.35
CA GLY A 332 -20.80 -12.98 -19.36
C GLY A 332 -19.55 -12.39 -20.03
N ILE A 333 -18.98 -11.31 -19.48
CA ILE A 333 -17.75 -10.66 -19.98
C ILE A 333 -16.49 -11.41 -19.47
N SER A 334 -16.66 -12.62 -18.93
CA SER A 334 -15.56 -13.54 -18.65
C SER A 334 -15.06 -14.13 -19.98
N GLN A 335 -13.86 -13.73 -20.40
CA GLN A 335 -13.10 -14.24 -21.55
C GLN A 335 -13.42 -13.62 -22.92
N GLY A 336 -13.33 -12.30 -23.03
CA GLY A 336 -13.02 -11.66 -24.31
C GLY A 336 -11.51 -11.65 -24.54
N ARG A 337 -11.00 -12.52 -25.42
CA ARG A 337 -9.65 -12.40 -25.99
C ARG A 337 -9.47 -10.96 -26.52
N VAL A 338 -8.40 -10.30 -26.09
CA VAL A 338 -7.75 -9.24 -26.88
C VAL A 338 -6.71 -9.93 -27.75
#